data_AF-A0A2V6ZGB3-F1
#
_entry.id   AF-A0A2V6ZGB3-F1
#
_cell.length_a   1.000
_cell.length_b   1.000
_cell.length_c   1.000
_cell.angle_alpha   90.00
_cell.angle_beta   90.00
_cell.angle_gamma   90.00
#
_symmetry.space_group_name_H-M   'P 1'
#
loop_
_entity.id
_entity.type
_entity.pdbx_description
1 polymer ?
#
loop_
_entity_poly.entity_id
_entity_poly.type
_entity_poly.pdbx_seq_one_letter_code
_entity_poly.pdbx_strand_id
1 'polypeptide(L)' 'MSYEEWLRDKVVYGTPDAVVDRLQQLREELDLTQILYEVNYGRQIPYALQLENLRLINEYVIPQLK' A
#
# COMPACT_ATOMS: atom_id res chain seq x y z
N MET A 1 15.71 -10.76 -10.04
CA MET A 1 14.34 -10.39 -9.63
C MET A 1 13.62 -9.89 -10.86
N SER A 2 12.53 -10.54 -11.23
CA SER A 2 11.63 -10.06 -12.28
C SER A 2 10.74 -8.93 -11.73
N TYR A 3 10.09 -8.19 -12.64
CA TYR A 3 9.13 -7.16 -12.27
C TYR A 3 7.95 -7.74 -11.47
N GLU A 4 7.48 -8.93 -11.85
CA GLU A 4 6.40 -9.65 -11.17
C GLU A 4 6.78 -10.07 -9.74
N GLU A 5 8.00 -10.58 -9.56
CA GLU A 5 8.50 -10.92 -8.22
C GLU A 5 8.59 -9.68 -7.32
N TRP A 6 8.99 -8.54 -7.89
CA TRP A 6 9.06 -7.29 -7.16
C TRP A 6 7.66 -6.79 -6.77
N LEU A 7 6.69 -6.83 -7.69
CA LEU A 7 5.30 -6.45 -7.41
C LEU A 7 4.68 -7.31 -6.30
N ARG A 8 4.91 -8.62 -6.34
CA ARG A 8 4.36 -9.57 -5.36
C ARG A 8 4.94 -9.37 -3.95
N ASP A 9 6.24 -9.16 -3.86
CA ASP A 9 6.97 -9.30 -2.59
C ASP A 9 7.39 -7.96 -1.97
N LYS A 10 7.42 -6.85 -2.73
CA LYS A 10 8.03 -5.58 -2.28
C LYS A 10 7.06 -4.41 -2.20
N VAL A 11 5.86 -4.51 -2.77
CA VAL A 11 4.89 -3.42 -2.76
C VAL A 11 3.47 -3.92 -2.50
N VAL A 12 2.65 -3.01 -2.00
CA VAL A 12 1.20 -3.18 -1.90
C VAL A 12 0.55 -2.22 -2.88
N TYR A 13 -0.26 -2.74 -3.80
CA TYR A 13 -0.84 -1.97 -4.91
C TYR A 13 -2.20 -2.55 -5.32
N GLY A 14 -3.01 -1.74 -6.01
CA GLY A 14 -4.31 -2.16 -6.53
C GLY A 14 -5.42 -1.18 -6.15
N THR A 15 -6.66 -1.70 -6.09
CA THR A 15 -7.81 -0.96 -5.57
C THR A 15 -7.70 -0.81 -4.05
N PRO A 16 -8.43 0.15 -3.44
CA PRO A 16 -8.44 0.30 -1.99
C PRO A 16 -8.74 -1.01 -1.25
N ASP A 17 -9.72 -1.79 -1.71
CA ASP A 17 -10.09 -3.07 -1.07
C ASP A 17 -8.94 -4.09 -1.15
N ALA A 18 -8.29 -4.23 -2.31
CA ALA A 18 -7.14 -5.12 -2.46
C ALA A 18 -5.96 -4.71 -1.56
N VAL A 19 -5.76 -3.41 -1.36
CA VAL A 19 -4.75 -2.87 -0.44
C VAL A 19 -5.10 -3.20 1.01
N VAL A 20 -6.37 -3.06 1.42
CA VAL A 20 -6.83 -3.43 2.76
C VAL A 20 -6.58 -4.91 3.04
N ASP A 21 -7.03 -5.79 2.15
CA ASP A 21 -6.87 -7.23 2.30
C ASP A 21 -5.39 -7.61 2.47
N ARG A 22 -4.52 -7.03 1.62
CA ARG A 22 -3.09 -7.31 1.67
C ARG A 22 -2.43 -6.80 2.94
N LEU A 23 -2.81 -5.61 3.41
CA LEU A 23 -2.25 -5.05 4.65
C LEU A 23 -2.72 -5.80 5.89
N GLN A 24 -3.98 -6.25 5.93
CA GLN A 24 -4.49 -7.10 7.02
C GLN A 24 -3.76 -8.44 7.05
N GLN A 25 -3.61 -9.09 5.89
CA GLN A 25 -2.83 -10.33 5.77
C GLN A 25 -1.41 -10.16 6.33
N LEU A 26 -0.69 -9.11 5.92
CA LEU A 26 0.66 -8.86 6.40
C LEU A 26 0.71 -8.55 7.90
N ARG A 27 -0.30 -7.84 8.43
CA ARG A 27 -0.41 -7.54 9.88
C ARG A 27 -0.54 -8.82 10.69
N GLU A 28 -1.34 -9.77 10.23
CA GLU A 28 -1.58 -11.05 10.90
C GLU A 28 -0.40 -12.02 10.76
N GLU A 29 0.16 -12.16 9.54
CA GLU A 29 1.26 -13.09 9.27
C GLU A 29 2.56 -12.69 9.98
N LEU A 30 2.79 -11.38 10.16
CA LEU A 30 4.05 -10.83 10.70
C LEU A 30 3.89 -10.18 12.08
N ASP A 31 2.70 -10.24 12.69
CA ASP A 31 2.36 -9.62 13.97
C ASP A 31 2.76 -8.12 14.05
N LEU A 32 2.39 -7.36 13.00
CA LEU A 32 2.77 -5.96 12.89
C LEU A 32 1.88 -5.08 13.76
N THR A 33 2.50 -4.22 14.57
CA THR A 33 1.77 -3.23 15.38
C THR A 33 1.61 -1.89 14.69
N GLN A 34 2.42 -1.62 13.67
CA GLN A 34 2.45 -0.35 12.94
C GLN A 34 2.82 -0.56 11.47
N ILE A 35 2.30 0.32 10.61
CA ILE A 35 2.59 0.35 9.17
C ILE A 35 3.13 1.72 8.81
N LEU A 36 4.29 1.73 8.14
CA LEU A 36 4.86 2.91 7.48
C LEU A 36 4.86 2.65 5.97
N TYR A 37 4.44 3.61 5.18
CA TYR A 37 4.41 3.47 3.72
C TYR A 37 5.01 4.70 3.03
N GLU A 38 5.57 4.47 1.85
CA GLU A 38 6.08 5.50 0.93
C GLU A 38 5.32 5.40 -0.39
N VAL A 39 4.75 6.50 -0.86
CA VAL A 39 3.92 6.52 -2.07
C VAL A 39 4.76 6.65 -3.35
N ASN A 40 5.92 7.31 -3.29
CA ASN A 40 6.70 7.67 -4.48
C ASN A 40 8.11 7.07 -4.46
N TYR A 41 8.17 5.76 -4.26
CA TYR A 41 9.43 5.03 -4.31
C TYR A 41 10.04 5.16 -5.72
N GLY A 42 11.23 5.77 -5.79
CA GLY A 42 11.93 6.05 -7.06
C GLY A 42 11.71 7.45 -7.64
N ARG A 43 10.83 8.27 -7.04
CA ARG A 43 10.61 9.69 -7.40
C ARG A 43 10.08 9.93 -8.82
N GLN A 44 9.39 8.96 -9.42
CA GLN A 44 8.90 9.04 -10.81
C GLN A 44 7.39 9.25 -10.92
N ILE A 45 6.63 9.19 -9.82
CA ILE A 45 5.17 9.33 -9.85
C ILE A 45 4.80 10.82 -9.94
N PRO A 46 3.94 11.24 -10.88
CA PRO A 46 3.40 12.61 -10.92
C PRO A 46 2.74 13.03 -9.60
N TYR A 47 2.93 14.29 -9.21
CA TYR A 47 2.44 14.80 -7.92
C TYR A 47 0.93 14.62 -7.71
N ALA A 48 0.12 14.84 -8.76
CA ALA A 48 -1.33 14.66 -8.68
C ALA A 48 -1.73 13.21 -8.33
N LEU A 49 -1.02 12.21 -8.87
CA LEU A 49 -1.28 10.81 -8.57
C LEU A 49 -0.83 10.42 -7.17
N GLN A 50 0.24 11.03 -6.65
CA GLN A 50 0.65 10.86 -5.25
C GLN A 50 -0.43 11.39 -4.30
N LEU A 51 -0.98 12.57 -4.59
CA LEU A 51 -2.02 13.17 -3.76
C LEU A 51 -3.31 12.33 -3.78
N GLU A 52 -3.71 11.86 -4.96
CA GLU A 52 -4.89 10.99 -5.07
C GLU A 52 -4.69 9.65 -4.34
N ASN A 53 -3.49 9.05 -4.42
CA ASN A 53 -3.18 7.85 -3.66
C ASN A 53 -3.27 8.08 -2.14
N LEU A 54 -2.69 9.19 -1.64
CA LEU A 54 -2.80 9.57 -0.22
C LEU A 54 -4.26 9.78 0.20
N ARG A 55 -5.07 10.39 -0.65
CA ARG A 55 -6.51 10.56 -0.41
C ARG A 55 -7.21 9.22 -0.29
N LEU A 56 -6.99 8.31 -1.25
CA LEU A 56 -7.58 6.97 -1.25
C LEU A 56 -7.16 6.16 -0.02
N ILE A 57 -5.88 6.20 0.36
CA ILE A 57 -5.40 5.50 1.57
C ILE A 57 -6.11 6.03 2.82
N ASN A 58 -6.16 7.35 3.01
CA ASN A 58 -6.73 7.93 4.23
C ASN A 58 -8.26 7.76 4.31
N GLU A 59 -8.97 7.87 3.19
CA GLU A 59 -10.44 7.80 3.19
C GLU A 59 -10.98 6.37 3.15
N TYR A 60 -10.31 5.45 2.47
CA TYR A 60 -10.86 4.10 2.21
C TYR A 60 -10.05 2.99 2.87
N VAL A 61 -8.73 3.11 3.00
CA VAL A 61 -7.89 2.01 3.50
C VAL A 61 -7.74 2.07 5.02
N ILE A 62 -7.18 3.16 5.55
CA ILE A 62 -6.86 3.32 6.98
C ILE A 62 -8.08 3.08 7.89
N PRO A 63 -9.32 3.53 7.56
CA PRO A 63 -10.48 3.27 8.41
C PRO A 63 -10.81 1.78 8.59
N GLN A 64 -10.39 0.91 7.66
CA GLN A 64 -10.62 -0.54 7.68
C GLN A 64 -9.49 -1.31 8.38
N LEU A 65 -8.34 -0.68 8.64
CA LEU A 65 -7.17 -1.30 9.29
C LEU A 65 -7.15 -1.14 10.82
N LYS A 66 -8.30 -0.83 11.43
CA LYS A 66 -8.43 -0.69 12.88
C LYS A 66 -8.17 -1.99 13.64
#